data_AF-A0A7Z0TV50-F1
#
_entry.id   AF-A0A7Z0TV50-F1
#
_cell.length_a   1.000
_cell.length_b   1.000
_cell.length_c   1.000
_cell.angle_alpha   90.00
_cell.angle_beta   90.00
_cell.angle_gamma   90.00
#
_symmetry.space_group_name_H-M   'P 1'
#
loop_
_entity.id
_entity.type
_entity.pdbx_description
1 polymer ?
#
loop_
_entity_poly.entity_id
_entity_poly.type
_entity_poly.pdbx_seq_one_letter_code
_entity_poly.pdbx_strand_id
1 'polypeptide(L)' 'MQIKLPATDLKAVQSVDSIELKDEAGRPIGQYLFGKGHGRTIFLFGKYKGTFKTHAECQAFVDGILAVINHATTQ' A
#
# COMPACT_ATOMS: atom_id res chain seq x y z
N MET A 1 -3.66 6.63 12.66
CA MET A 1 -2.57 6.21 11.74
C MET A 1 -3.10 6.35 10.32
N GLN A 2 -2.45 7.15 9.46
CA GLN A 2 -2.83 7.29 8.04
C GLN A 2 -1.69 6.82 7.13
N ILE A 3 -2.05 6.12 6.05
CA ILE A 3 -1.12 5.66 5.02
C ILE A 3 -1.58 6.27 3.71
N LYS A 4 -0.78 7.16 3.14
CA LYS A 4 -1.06 7.74 1.82
C LYS A 4 -0.41 6.88 0.76
N LEU A 5 -1.22 6.21 -0.04
CA LEU A 5 -0.73 5.54 -1.23
C LEU A 5 -0.45 6.58 -2.32
N PRO A 6 0.71 6.52 -2.99
CA PRO A 6 0.96 7.39 -4.12
C PRO A 6 -0.04 7.09 -5.24
N ALA A 7 -0.63 8.13 -5.81
CA ALA A 7 -1.48 8.02 -6.99
C ALA A 7 -0.62 7.72 -8.23
N THR A 8 -0.13 6.48 -8.32
CA THR A 8 0.75 6.11 -9.42
C THR A 8 -0.06 5.70 -10.64
N ASP A 9 0.14 6.42 -11.74
CA ASP A 9 -0.41 6.04 -13.04
C ASP A 9 0.44 4.93 -13.66
N LEU A 10 -0.09 3.71 -13.72
CA LEU A 10 0.55 2.55 -14.32
C LEU A 10 0.91 2.76 -15.79
N LYS A 11 0.28 3.70 -16.49
CA LYS A 11 0.61 4.03 -17.88
C LYS A 11 1.93 4.80 -18.01
N ALA A 12 2.31 5.55 -16.98
CA ALA A 12 3.55 6.32 -16.95
C ALA A 12 4.78 5.47 -16.61
N VAL A 13 4.57 4.26 -16.07
CA VAL A 13 5.64 3.40 -15.56
C VAL A 13 6.12 2.47 -16.66
N GLN A 14 7.40 2.60 -17.05
CA GLN A 14 8.00 1.80 -18.12
C GLN A 14 8.44 0.41 -17.65
N SER A 15 8.71 0.24 -16.36
CA SER A 15 9.20 -0.99 -15.71
C SER A 15 8.45 -1.28 -14.40
N VAL A 16 8.82 -2.35 -13.68
CA VAL A 16 8.34 -2.52 -12.29
C VAL A 16 9.12 -1.55 -11.41
N ASP A 17 8.42 -0.78 -10.61
CA ASP A 17 8.96 0.20 -9.67
C ASP A 17 8.34 -0.03 -8.28
N SER A 18 9.00 0.46 -7.25
CA SER A 18 8.58 0.27 -5.87
C SER A 18 8.79 1.54 -5.04
N ILE A 19 7.77 1.91 -4.29
CA ILE A 19 7.82 3.02 -3.35
C ILE A 19 7.75 2.48 -1.93
N GLU A 20 8.66 2.93 -1.07
CA GLU A 20 8.58 2.67 0.36
C GLU A 20 7.41 3.45 0.96
N LEU A 21 6.51 2.74 1.65
CA LEU A 21 5.39 3.34 2.37
C LEU A 21 5.86 3.67 3.79
N LYS A 22 5.66 4.92 4.19
CA LYS A 22 5.97 5.44 5.52
C LYS A 22 4.70 5.90 6.22
N ASP A 23 4.68 5.78 7.54
CA ASP A 23 3.66 6.41 8.37
C ASP A 23 3.91 7.92 8.54
N GLU A 24 3.01 8.61 9.24
CA GLU A 24 3.12 10.04 9.54
C GLU A 24 4.36 10.40 10.39
N ALA A 25 4.93 9.44 11.11
CA ALA A 25 6.17 9.60 11.86
C ALA A 25 7.42 9.31 11.01
N GLY A 26 7.26 9.05 9.71
CA GLY A 26 8.34 8.70 8.79
C GLY A 26 8.86 7.26 8.96
N ARG A 27 8.19 6.42 9.75
CA ARG A 27 8.59 5.03 9.96
C ARG A 27 8.19 4.19 8.75
N PRO A 28 9.10 3.35 8.24
CA PRO A 28 8.78 2.43 7.15
C PRO A 28 7.77 1.40 7.65
N ILE A 29 6.61 1.37 7.01
CA ILE A 29 5.52 0.45 7.33
C ILE A 29 5.30 -0.57 6.21
N GLY A 30 5.90 -0.38 5.04
CA GLY A 30 5.71 -1.30 3.93
C GLY A 30 6.30 -0.85 2.62
N GLN A 31 5.92 -1.56 1.56
CA GLN A 31 6.31 -1.30 0.18
C GLN A 31 5.11 -1.36 -0.74
N TYR A 32 5.11 -0.47 -1.72
CA TYR A 32 4.13 -0.42 -2.79
C TYR A 32 4.83 -0.66 -4.12
N LEU A 33 4.64 -1.84 -4.70
CA LEU A 33 5.18 -2.21 -5.99
C LEU A 33 4.13 -1.96 -7.07
N PHE A 34 4.53 -1.38 -8.19
CA PHE A 34 3.63 -1.16 -9.31
C PHE A 34 4.40 -1.30 -10.63
N GLY A 35 3.74 -1.82 -11.65
CA GLY A 35 4.40 -2.00 -12.94
C GLY A 35 3.44 -2.33 -14.06
N LYS A 36 3.84 -1.97 -15.27
CA LYS A 36 3.10 -2.29 -16.50
C LYS A 36 3.02 -3.83 -16.64
N GLY A 37 1.80 -4.36 -16.72
CA GLY A 37 1.53 -5.80 -16.82
C GLY A 37 1.51 -6.58 -15.49
N HIS A 38 2.01 -6.00 -14.39
CA HIS A 38 2.07 -6.65 -13.07
C HIS A 38 1.03 -6.10 -12.07
N GLY A 39 0.37 -4.99 -12.40
CA GLY A 39 -0.63 -4.35 -11.54
C GLY A 39 0.01 -3.57 -10.40
N ARG A 40 -0.64 -3.57 -9.24
CA ARG A 40 -0.22 -2.86 -8.02
C ARG A 40 -0.20 -3.84 -6.86
N THR A 41 0.93 -4.01 -6.20
CA THR A 41 1.08 -4.88 -5.04
C THR A 41 1.45 -4.06 -3.82
N ILE A 42 0.69 -4.20 -2.75
CA ILE A 42 0.96 -3.59 -1.45
C ILE A 42 1.50 -4.65 -0.52
N PHE A 43 2.59 -4.33 0.16
CA PHE A 43 3.11 -5.04 1.31
C PHE A 43 3.08 -4.10 2.52
N LEU A 44 2.45 -4.50 3.62
CA LEU A 44 2.36 -3.73 4.85
C LEU A 44 2.72 -4.58 6.07
N PHE A 45 3.46 -3.98 7.00
CA PHE A 45 3.87 -4.52 8.29
C PHE A 45 4.53 -5.91 8.22
N GLY A 46 5.14 -6.27 7.09
CA GLY A 46 5.74 -7.58 6.86
C GLY A 46 4.78 -8.78 6.89
N LYS A 47 3.47 -8.54 7.06
CA LYS A 47 2.44 -9.57 7.26
C LYS A 47 1.34 -9.50 6.20
N TYR A 48 0.96 -8.29 5.80
CA TYR A 48 -0.15 -8.08 4.91
C TYR A 48 0.36 -7.86 3.49
N LYS A 49 -0.13 -8.66 2.55
CA LYS A 49 0.16 -8.55 1.12
C LYS A 49 -1.13 -8.58 0.32
N GLY A 50 -1.30 -7.66 -0.63
CA GLY A 50 -2.41 -7.67 -1.56
C GLY A 50 -2.00 -7.17 -2.94
N THR A 51 -2.48 -7.81 -4.00
CA THR A 51 -2.25 -7.41 -5.38
C THR A 51 -3.57 -7.02 -6.03
N PHE A 52 -3.62 -5.83 -6.60
CA PHE A 52 -4.82 -5.18 -7.10
C PHE A 52 -4.57 -4.51 -8.46
N LYS A 53 -5.65 -4.27 -9.20
CA LYS A 53 -5.56 -3.60 -10.52
C LYS A 53 -5.76 -2.10 -10.38
N THR A 54 -6.65 -1.68 -9.49
CA THR A 54 -7.04 -0.29 -9.32
C THR A 54 -6.43 0.34 -8.06
N HIS A 55 -6.28 1.67 -8.07
CA HIS A 55 -5.83 2.40 -6.89
C HIS A 55 -6.88 2.38 -5.78
N ALA A 56 -8.17 2.33 -6.14
CA ALA A 56 -9.26 2.24 -5.19
C ALA A 56 -9.24 0.92 -4.40
N GLU A 57 -8.99 -0.21 -5.06
CA GLU A 57 -8.80 -1.50 -4.38
C GLU A 57 -7.60 -1.49 -3.44
N CYS A 58 -6.49 -0.89 -3.90
CA CYS A 58 -5.30 -0.67 -3.07
C CYS A 58 -5.64 0.13 -1.81
N GLN A 59 -6.37 1.24 -1.95
CA GLN A 59 -6.77 2.08 -0.82
C GLN A 59 -7.68 1.32 0.15
N ALA A 60 -8.70 0.63 -0.36
CA ALA A 60 -9.61 -0.16 0.47
C ALA A 60 -8.89 -1.24 1.28
N PHE A 61 -7.88 -1.89 0.70
CA PHE A 61 -7.06 -2.87 1.41
C PHE A 61 -6.25 -2.24 2.56
N VAL A 62 -5.61 -1.09 2.30
CA VAL A 62 -4.86 -0.35 3.32
C VAL A 62 -5.79 0.11 4.44
N ASP A 63 -6.95 0.67 4.11
CA ASP A 63 -7.94 1.13 5.07
C ASP A 63 -8.46 -0.03 5.94
N GLY A 64 -8.69 -1.21 5.34
CA GLY A 64 -9.08 -2.41 6.06
C GLY A 64 -8.03 -2.88 7.07
N ILE A 65 -6.74 -2.89 6.67
CA ILE A 65 -5.64 -3.26 7.58
C ILE A 65 -5.52 -2.25 8.71
N LEU A 66 -5.60 -0.96 8.40
CA LEU A 66 -5.56 0.11 9.40
C LEU A 66 -6.71 -0.03 10.40
N ALA A 67 -7.91 -0.36 9.94
CA ALA A 67 -9.06 -0.61 10.81
C ALA A 67 -8.79 -1.79 11.77
N VAL A 68 -8.26 -2.91 11.26
CA VAL A 68 -7.89 -4.07 12.09
C VAL A 68 -6.82 -3.71 13.12
N ILE A 69 -5.78 -2.98 12.72
CA ILE A 69 -4.68 -2.58 13.63
C ILE A 69 -5.20 -1.60 14.69
N ASN A 70 -5.93 -0.56 14.30
CA ASN A 70 -6.49 0.41 15.25
C ASN A 70 -7.45 -0.28 16.24
N HIS A 71 -8.28 -1.21 15.77
CA HIS A 71 -9.16 -1.99 16.64
C HIS A 71 -8.37 -2.88 17.61
N ALA A 72 -7.31 -3.55 17.14
CA ALA A 72 -6.45 -4.40 17.97
C ALA A 72 -5.63 -3.63 19.03
N THR A 73 -5.43 -2.31 18.85
CA THR A 73 -4.68 -1.47 19.78
C THR A 73 -5.55 -0.87 20.89
N THR A 74 -6.87 -1.13 20.86
CA THR A 74 -7.85 -0.60 21.84
C THR A 74 -8.24 -1.64 22.91
N GLN A 75 -7.40 -2.64 23.19
CA GLN A 75 -7.60 -3.58 24.30
C GLN A 75 -6.52 -3.44 25.37
#